data_AF-A0A9Q3DW31-F1
#
_entry.id   AF-A0A9Q3DW31-F1
#
_cell.length_a   1.000
_cell.length_b   1.000
_cell.length_c   1.000
_cell.angle_alpha   90.00
_cell.angle_beta   90.00
_cell.angle_gamma   90.00
#
_symmetry.space_group_name_H-M   'P 1'
#
loop_
_entity.id
_entity.type
_entity.pdbx_description
1 polymer ?
#
loop_
_entity_poly.entity_id
_entity_poly.type
_entity_poly.pdbx_seq_one_letter_code
_entity_poly.pdbx_strand_id
1 'polypeptide(L)'
;MLRWQIAIQEYRANMTIFHKDGNIHKNADVLSIWPSPNNIDNPSYFPEEASPQIPIEGISVTDLNTTFFEEVRNSYTQDKNCIILCQLLTKDCKDNSLIHALDERCKKSYDEGRFHLLDGIIYHRTNHRCVMTVVDRSLSNLVRKEFHVSPFSGQLSEDRTREKINTCIWWPMWQKNVAEYSKTCERCRKENKSTGKRLGNMIKIQEPSKPLEIVHMD
;
A
#
# COMPACT_ATOMS: atom_id res chain seq x y z
N MET A 1 13.16 -6.89 1.72
CA MET A 1 13.14 -6.90 3.20
C MET A 1 11.74 -7.09 3.79
N LEU A 2 10.69 -6.41 3.30
CA LEU A 2 9.31 -6.51 3.85
C LEU A 2 8.73 -7.95 3.92
N ARG A 3 9.01 -8.79 2.92
CA ARG A 3 8.60 -10.21 2.89
C ARG A 3 9.11 -11.00 4.10
N TRP A 4 10.33 -10.74 4.53
CA TRP A 4 10.93 -11.39 5.69
C TRP A 4 10.33 -10.87 7.00
N GLN A 5 10.05 -9.58 7.11
CA GLN A 5 9.38 -9.01 8.28
C GLN A 5 7.97 -9.60 8.51
N ILE A 6 7.21 -9.84 7.45
CA ILE A 6 5.88 -10.47 7.54
C ILE A 6 5.99 -11.96 7.87
N ALA A 7 6.97 -12.68 7.29
CA ALA A 7 7.21 -14.09 7.64
C ALA A 7 7.67 -14.27 9.09
N ILE A 8 8.43 -13.30 9.61
CA ILE A 8 8.97 -13.30 10.97
C ILE A 8 7.92 -12.79 11.99
N GLN A 9 6.88 -12.07 11.55
CA GLN A 9 5.81 -11.54 12.42
C GLN A 9 5.10 -12.63 13.22
N GLU A 10 4.87 -13.81 12.65
CA GLU A 10 4.23 -14.96 13.33
C GLU A 10 5.02 -15.40 14.57
N TYR A 11 6.33 -15.16 14.60
CA TYR A 11 7.24 -15.57 15.69
C TYR A 11 7.61 -14.42 16.64
N ARG A 12 7.13 -13.19 16.36
CA ARG A 12 7.64 -11.98 17.02
C ARG A 12 7.35 -11.92 18.53
N ALA A 13 6.27 -12.55 18.98
CA ALA A 13 5.95 -12.63 20.41
C ALA A 13 6.90 -13.55 21.21
N ASN A 14 7.56 -14.51 20.54
CA ASN A 14 8.38 -15.55 21.15
C ASN A 14 9.81 -15.64 20.58
N MET A 15 10.30 -14.59 19.91
CA MET A 15 11.61 -14.59 19.27
C MET A 15 12.46 -13.41 19.74
N THR A 16 13.73 -13.69 20.02
CA THR A 16 14.74 -12.67 20.33
C THR A 16 15.71 -12.58 19.16
N ILE A 17 15.79 -11.40 18.52
CA ILE A 17 16.72 -11.15 17.41
C ILE A 17 18.03 -10.67 18.01
N PHE A 18 19.09 -11.46 17.84
CA PHE A 18 20.45 -11.05 18.18
C PHE A 18 21.18 -10.63 16.90
N HIS A 19 21.70 -9.40 16.88
CA HIS A 19 22.64 -9.01 15.85
C HIS A 19 23.93 -9.80 16.05
N LYS A 20 24.38 -10.47 14.99
CA LYS A 20 25.70 -11.07 14.95
C LYS A 20 26.53 -10.26 13.97
N ASP A 21 27.55 -9.59 14.47
CA ASP A 21 28.45 -8.79 13.64
C ASP A 21 29.03 -9.69 12.54
N GLY A 22 28.93 -9.22 11.29
CA GLY A 22 29.62 -9.83 10.17
C GLY A 22 31.13 -9.55 10.24
N ASN A 23 31.94 -10.37 9.57
CA ASN A 23 33.34 -10.00 9.35
C ASN A 23 33.38 -8.74 8.48
N ILE A 24 33.95 -7.66 9.00
CA ILE A 24 34.16 -6.41 8.25
C ILE A 24 35.09 -6.73 7.07
N HIS A 25 34.67 -6.39 5.85
CA HIS A 25 35.53 -6.48 4.68
C HIS A 25 36.66 -5.44 4.82
N LYS A 26 37.85 -5.90 5.24
CA LYS A 26 39.01 -5.03 5.55
C LYS A 26 39.66 -4.38 4.32
N ASN A 27 39.39 -4.88 3.13
CA ASN A 27 39.94 -4.36 1.87
C ASN A 27 38.79 -3.84 1.01
N ALA A 28 38.36 -2.61 1.25
CA ALA A 28 37.51 -1.89 0.32
C ALA A 28 38.39 -1.40 -0.83
N ASP A 29 38.26 -2.06 -1.98
CA ASP A 29 38.97 -1.74 -3.19
C ASP A 29 38.31 -0.52 -3.87
N VAL A 30 39.07 0.56 -4.11
CA VAL A 30 38.50 1.73 -4.79
C VAL A 30 38.35 1.46 -6.29
N LEU A 31 39.21 0.63 -6.88
CA LEU A 31 39.17 0.21 -8.28
C LEU A 31 40.03 -1.05 -8.41
N SER A 32 39.37 -2.19 -8.64
CA SER A 32 39.85 -3.57 -8.50
C SER A 32 41.07 -4.00 -9.32
N ILE A 33 42.20 -3.34 -9.12
CA ILE A 33 43.44 -3.62 -9.87
C ILE A 33 44.67 -3.63 -8.95
N TRP A 34 44.73 -2.85 -7.85
CA TRP A 34 45.91 -2.79 -6.97
C TRP A 34 45.53 -2.58 -5.49
N PRO A 35 45.76 -3.55 -4.58
CA PRO A 35 45.46 -3.38 -3.17
C PRO A 35 46.48 -2.44 -2.50
N SER A 36 46.02 -1.26 -2.08
CA SER A 36 46.82 -0.32 -1.28
C SER A 36 46.84 -0.73 0.21
N PRO A 37 47.95 -0.47 0.94
CA PRO A 37 47.98 -0.67 2.39
C PRO A 37 46.96 0.21 3.11
N ASN A 38 46.42 -0.28 4.23
CA ASN A 38 45.52 0.48 5.10
C ASN A 38 46.33 1.37 6.07
N ASN A 39 46.94 2.44 5.54
CA ASN A 39 47.72 3.43 6.30
C ASN A 39 47.09 4.83 6.19
N ILE A 40 47.51 5.78 7.02
CA ILE A 40 46.96 7.16 7.06
C ILE A 40 47.09 7.87 5.69
N ASP A 41 48.09 7.49 4.90
CA ASP A 41 48.31 8.04 3.55
C ASP A 41 47.26 7.56 2.52
N ASN A 42 46.50 6.51 2.85
CA ASN A 42 45.41 6.01 2.03
C ASN A 42 44.14 6.87 2.27
N PRO A 43 43.55 7.50 1.24
CA PRO A 43 42.30 8.24 1.40
C PRO A 43 41.12 7.36 1.86
N SER A 44 41.23 6.04 1.71
CA SER A 44 40.29 5.04 2.25
C SER A 44 40.76 4.42 3.56
N TYR A 45 41.71 5.05 4.26
CA TYR A 45 42.18 4.62 5.58
C TYR A 45 41.02 4.42 6.54
N PHE A 46 40.94 3.22 7.11
CA PHE A 46 39.98 2.90 8.16
C PHE A 46 40.73 2.40 9.41
N PRO A 47 40.67 3.11 10.54
CA PRO A 47 41.33 2.68 11.76
C PRO A 47 40.73 1.36 12.27
N GLU A 48 41.56 0.34 12.51
CA GLU A 48 41.11 -1.00 12.91
C GLU A 48 40.35 -1.03 14.25
N GLU A 49 40.56 -0.04 15.12
CA GLU A 49 39.93 0.07 16.45
C GLU A 49 38.64 0.89 16.46
N ALA A 50 38.30 1.57 15.35
CA ALA A 50 37.04 2.28 15.26
C ALA A 50 35.94 1.25 14.99
N SER A 51 35.16 0.91 16.02
CA SER A 51 33.87 0.29 15.80
C SER A 51 33.10 1.19 14.83
N PRO A 52 32.74 0.70 13.63
CA PRO A 52 31.91 1.49 12.74
C PRO A 52 30.61 1.72 13.49
N GLN A 53 30.38 2.94 13.97
CA GLN A 53 29.02 3.41 14.18
C GLN A 53 28.47 3.59 12.77
N ILE A 54 28.12 2.49 12.11
CA ILE A 54 27.13 2.53 11.05
C ILE A 54 25.86 2.82 11.85
N PRO A 55 25.34 4.07 11.90
CA PRO A 55 24.01 4.24 12.40
C PRO A 55 23.18 3.26 11.59
N ILE A 56 22.46 2.37 12.27
CA ILE A 56 21.34 1.71 11.64
C ILE A 56 20.43 2.89 11.33
N GLU A 57 20.59 3.47 10.14
CA GLU A 57 19.64 4.41 9.56
C GLU A 57 18.35 3.61 9.61
N GLY A 58 17.53 3.94 10.59
CA GLY A 58 16.36 3.17 10.93
C GLY A 58 15.61 2.94 9.63
N ILE A 59 14.97 1.78 9.54
CA ILE A 59 13.81 1.66 8.66
C ILE A 59 13.07 2.98 8.80
N SER A 60 12.90 3.72 7.71
CA SER A 60 12.08 4.93 7.70
C SER A 60 10.66 4.48 8.02
N VAL A 61 10.41 4.27 9.30
CA VAL A 61 9.10 4.27 9.90
C VAL A 61 8.74 5.73 9.78
N THR A 62 8.05 6.08 8.69
CA THR A 62 7.21 7.26 8.74
C THR A 62 6.27 6.99 9.90
N ASP A 63 6.59 7.57 11.06
CA ASP A 63 5.75 7.54 12.24
C ASP A 63 4.41 8.13 11.80
N LEU A 64 3.49 7.25 11.45
CA LEU A 64 2.08 7.61 11.38
C LEU A 64 1.77 8.12 12.78
N ASN A 65 1.26 9.35 12.84
CA ASN A 65 0.95 9.98 14.11
C ASN A 65 0.09 9.02 14.94
N THR A 66 0.34 8.90 16.24
CA THR A 66 -0.43 8.00 17.14
C THR A 66 -1.93 8.26 17.02
N THR A 67 -2.30 9.51 16.73
CA THR A 67 -3.65 9.95 16.41
C THR A 67 -4.32 9.15 15.29
N PHE A 68 -3.58 8.76 14.24
CA PHE A 68 -4.12 7.94 13.14
C PHE A 68 -4.53 6.56 13.63
N PHE A 69 -3.68 5.91 14.42
CA PHE A 69 -3.98 4.58 14.96
C PHE A 69 -5.14 4.62 15.96
N GLU A 70 -5.23 5.67 16.76
CA GLU A 70 -6.38 5.93 17.63
C GLU A 70 -7.66 6.13 16.83
N GLU A 71 -7.62 6.89 15.73
CA GLU A 71 -8.77 7.08 14.84
C GLU A 71 -9.23 5.75 14.22
N VAL A 72 -8.30 4.90 13.78
CA VAL A 72 -8.61 3.56 13.29
C VAL A 72 -9.28 2.70 14.37
N ARG A 73 -8.75 2.68 15.60
CA ARG A 73 -9.39 1.94 16.71
C ARG A 73 -10.79 2.46 17.01
N ASN A 74 -10.95 3.79 17.05
CA ASN A 74 -12.24 4.41 17.27
C ASN A 74 -13.24 4.05 16.17
N SER A 75 -12.79 3.91 14.93
CA SER A 75 -13.65 3.50 13.81
C SER A 75 -14.31 2.13 14.01
N TYR A 76 -13.65 1.22 14.74
CA TYR A 76 -14.19 -0.12 14.97
C TYR A 76 -15.41 -0.11 15.88
N THR A 77 -15.58 0.91 16.73
CA THR A 77 -16.77 1.03 17.60
C THR A 77 -18.07 1.27 16.84
N GLN A 78 -17.99 1.67 15.57
CA GLN A 78 -19.15 1.96 14.73
C GLN A 78 -19.56 0.75 13.88
N ASP A 79 -18.63 -0.16 13.58
CA ASP A 79 -18.87 -1.28 12.70
C ASP A 79 -19.14 -2.58 13.47
N LYS A 80 -20.31 -3.16 13.23
CA LYS A 80 -20.76 -4.40 13.86
C LYS A 80 -19.73 -5.53 13.67
N ASN A 81 -19.19 -5.72 12.47
CA ASN A 81 -18.27 -6.83 12.21
C ASN A 81 -16.95 -6.62 12.95
N CYS A 82 -16.42 -5.40 13.02
CA CYS A 82 -15.17 -5.13 13.71
C CYS A 82 -15.30 -5.22 15.23
N ILE A 83 -16.43 -4.81 15.82
CA ILE A 83 -16.71 -5.09 17.24
C ILE A 83 -16.64 -6.60 17.51
N ILE A 84 -17.34 -7.39 16.69
CA ILE A 84 -17.38 -8.85 16.84
C ILE A 84 -15.98 -9.45 16.63
N LEU A 85 -15.25 -9.03 15.60
CA LEU A 85 -13.89 -9.50 15.32
C LEU A 85 -12.93 -9.16 16.46
N CYS A 86 -12.97 -7.94 17.01
CA CYS A 86 -12.16 -7.57 18.17
C CYS A 86 -12.46 -8.50 19.37
N GLN A 87 -13.74 -8.76 19.65
CA GLN A 87 -14.13 -9.65 20.74
C GLN A 87 -13.67 -11.10 20.49
N LEU A 88 -13.87 -11.61 19.28
CA LEU A 88 -13.47 -12.97 18.90
C LEU A 88 -11.95 -13.16 18.95
N LEU A 89 -11.18 -12.18 18.47
CA LEU A 89 -9.71 -12.26 18.40
C LEU A 89 -9.04 -11.97 19.76
N THR A 90 -9.74 -11.34 20.70
CA THR A 90 -9.24 -11.14 22.07
C THR A 90 -9.50 -12.37 22.94
N LYS A 91 -10.55 -13.14 22.65
CA LYS A 91 -10.86 -14.37 23.37
C LYS A 91 -9.99 -15.51 22.89
N ASP A 92 -9.47 -16.31 23.82
CA ASP A 92 -8.73 -17.54 23.49
C ASP A 92 -9.64 -18.70 23.04
N CYS A 93 -10.96 -18.53 23.14
CA CYS A 93 -11.96 -19.56 22.82
C CYS A 93 -12.90 -19.15 21.68
N LYS A 94 -13.30 -20.14 20.86
CA LYS A 94 -14.24 -19.94 19.75
C LYS A 94 -15.67 -19.76 20.28
N ASP A 95 -16.24 -18.59 20.02
CA ASP A 95 -17.63 -18.26 20.37
C ASP A 95 -18.52 -18.37 19.12
N ASN A 96 -19.20 -19.50 18.96
CA ASN A 96 -20.01 -19.77 17.77
C ASN A 96 -21.14 -18.74 17.58
N SER A 97 -21.73 -18.23 18.67
CA SER A 97 -22.79 -17.23 18.60
C SER A 97 -22.31 -15.95 17.94
N LEU A 98 -21.12 -15.47 18.32
CA LEU A 98 -20.47 -14.30 17.72
C LEU A 98 -20.06 -14.56 16.26
N ILE A 99 -19.55 -15.76 15.96
CA ILE A 99 -19.18 -16.14 14.57
C ILE A 99 -20.42 -16.12 13.65
N HIS A 100 -21.59 -16.56 14.13
CA HIS A 100 -22.83 -16.51 13.36
C HIS A 100 -23.38 -15.09 13.16
N ALA A 101 -23.00 -14.14 14.00
CA ALA A 101 -23.42 -12.74 13.87
C ALA A 101 -22.59 -11.95 12.84
N LEU A 102 -21.44 -12.47 12.40
CA LEU A 102 -20.63 -11.86 11.33
C LEU A 102 -21.30 -11.96 9.97
N ASP A 103 -21.09 -10.93 9.16
CA ASP A 103 -21.48 -10.97 7.75
C ASP A 103 -20.71 -12.08 7.01
N GLU A 104 -21.34 -12.68 6.00
CA GLU A 104 -20.84 -13.88 5.30
C GLU A 104 -19.38 -13.75 4.82
N ARG A 105 -19.00 -12.58 4.31
CA ARG A 105 -17.64 -12.31 3.81
C ARG A 105 -16.60 -12.23 4.93
N CYS A 106 -16.95 -11.59 6.04
CA CYS A 106 -16.11 -11.50 7.23
C CYS A 106 -15.99 -12.85 7.90
N LYS A 107 -17.11 -13.58 8.03
CA LYS A 107 -17.16 -14.94 8.55
C LYS A 107 -16.25 -15.88 7.75
N LYS A 108 -16.37 -15.89 6.42
CA LYS A 108 -15.49 -16.72 5.57
C LYS A 108 -14.02 -16.43 5.80
N SER A 109 -13.65 -15.15 5.85
CA SER A 109 -12.24 -14.75 6.06
C SER A 109 -11.75 -15.09 7.47
N TYR A 110 -12.64 -15.02 8.47
CA TYR A 110 -12.36 -15.43 9.84
C TYR A 110 -12.15 -16.95 9.96
N ASP A 111 -13.04 -17.76 9.36
CA ASP A 111 -12.94 -19.22 9.35
C ASP A 111 -11.66 -19.71 8.64
N GLU A 112 -11.20 -18.95 7.64
CA GLU A 112 -9.92 -19.18 6.94
C GLU A 112 -8.69 -18.68 7.74
N GLY A 113 -8.86 -18.16 8.96
CA GLY A 113 -7.78 -17.68 9.82
C GLY A 113 -7.07 -16.43 9.29
N ARG A 114 -7.77 -15.58 8.54
CA ARG A 114 -7.16 -14.41 7.91
C ARG A 114 -7.09 -13.17 8.80
N PHE A 115 -7.80 -13.13 9.92
CA PHE A 115 -7.79 -11.97 10.80
C PHE A 115 -6.85 -12.16 11.99
N HIS A 116 -6.15 -11.10 12.35
CA HIS A 116 -5.25 -11.03 13.51
C HIS A 116 -5.50 -9.71 14.25
N LEU A 117 -5.41 -9.71 15.58
CA LEU A 117 -5.54 -8.51 16.40
C LEU A 117 -4.17 -8.19 17.01
N LEU A 118 -3.68 -6.97 16.78
CA LEU A 118 -2.42 -6.48 17.34
C LEU A 118 -2.59 -5.04 17.77
N ASP A 119 -2.29 -4.73 19.04
CA ASP A 119 -2.43 -3.39 19.63
C ASP A 119 -3.82 -2.77 19.40
N GLY A 120 -4.87 -3.59 19.47
CA GLY A 120 -6.26 -3.17 19.21
C GLY A 120 -6.58 -2.90 17.75
N ILE A 121 -5.68 -3.20 16.82
CA ILE A 121 -5.85 -3.03 15.37
C ILE A 121 -6.07 -4.38 14.70
N ILE A 122 -7.09 -4.46 13.85
CA ILE A 122 -7.38 -5.68 13.09
C ILE A 122 -6.53 -5.70 11.82
N TYR A 123 -5.76 -6.76 11.62
CA TYR A 123 -5.01 -7.03 10.40
C TYR A 123 -5.67 -8.17 9.61
N HIS A 124 -5.72 -8.01 8.30
CA HIS A 124 -6.26 -9.01 7.37
C HIS A 124 -5.16 -9.57 6.47
N ARG A 125 -5.04 -10.90 6.45
CA ARG A 125 -4.07 -11.66 5.66
C ARG A 125 -4.65 -12.05 4.30
N THR A 126 -3.92 -11.74 3.24
CA THR A 126 -4.19 -12.20 1.87
C THR A 126 -2.93 -12.85 1.30
N ASN A 127 -2.96 -14.18 1.17
CA ASN A 127 -1.83 -14.99 0.70
C ASN A 127 -0.54 -14.68 1.49
N HIS A 128 0.36 -13.87 0.92
CA HIS A 128 1.65 -13.47 1.48
C HIS A 128 1.68 -12.02 2.02
N ARG A 129 0.51 -11.39 2.19
CA ARG A 129 0.38 -10.01 2.67
C ARG A 129 -0.46 -10.00 3.94
N CYS A 130 -0.11 -9.10 4.85
CA CYS A 130 -0.89 -8.80 6.04
C CYS A 130 -1.04 -7.28 6.10
N VAL A 131 -2.26 -6.79 6.06
CA VAL A 131 -2.57 -5.36 5.90
C VAL A 131 -3.59 -4.92 6.94
N MET A 132 -3.57 -3.64 7.31
CA MET A 132 -4.47 -3.07 8.30
C MET A 132 -5.91 -3.04 7.80
N THR A 133 -6.88 -3.33 8.67
CA THR A 133 -8.30 -3.20 8.36
C THR A 133 -8.81 -1.82 8.73
N VAL A 134 -9.45 -1.12 7.80
CA VAL A 134 -10.04 0.21 8.01
C VAL A 134 -11.51 0.19 7.60
N VAL A 135 -12.42 0.55 8.50
CA VAL A 135 -13.85 0.46 8.18
C VAL A 135 -14.50 1.81 7.92
N ASP A 136 -14.02 2.84 8.60
CA ASP A 136 -14.65 4.16 8.50
C ASP A 136 -14.60 4.69 7.05
N ARG A 137 -15.73 5.29 6.65
CA ARG A 137 -15.90 5.87 5.32
C ARG A 137 -14.98 7.07 5.13
N SER A 138 -14.76 7.87 6.16
CA SER A 138 -13.89 9.05 6.04
C SER A 138 -12.43 8.63 5.84
N LEU A 139 -11.93 7.67 6.62
CA LEU A 139 -10.59 7.09 6.47
C LEU A 139 -10.41 6.38 5.13
N SER A 140 -11.36 5.53 4.72
CA SER A 140 -11.27 4.85 3.41
C SER A 140 -11.32 5.83 2.24
N ASN A 141 -12.07 6.93 2.36
CA ASN A 141 -12.07 8.02 1.37
C ASN A 141 -10.73 8.77 1.34
N LEU A 142 -10.14 9.05 2.51
CA LEU A 142 -8.84 9.70 2.63
C LEU A 142 -7.75 8.86 1.97
N VAL A 143 -7.66 7.58 2.34
CA VAL A 143 -6.72 6.60 1.77
C VAL A 143 -6.84 6.58 0.25
N ARG A 144 -8.07 6.46 -0.26
CA ARG A 144 -8.33 6.42 -1.69
C ARG A 144 -7.92 7.70 -2.41
N LYS A 145 -8.17 8.87 -1.81
CA LYS A 145 -7.75 10.17 -2.35
C LYS A 145 -6.22 10.29 -2.38
N GLU A 146 -5.55 9.88 -1.31
CA GLU A 146 -4.09 9.92 -1.22
C GLU A 146 -3.43 9.03 -2.27
N PHE A 147 -3.88 7.79 -2.42
CA PHE A 147 -3.29 6.88 -3.40
C PHE A 147 -3.62 7.23 -4.85
N HIS A 148 -4.77 7.85 -5.12
CA HIS A 148 -5.23 8.10 -6.49
C HIS A 148 -4.84 9.49 -7.02
N VAL A 149 -5.03 10.56 -6.22
CA VAL A 149 -4.99 11.95 -6.72
C VAL A 149 -3.81 12.75 -6.13
N SER A 150 -3.20 12.27 -5.04
CA SER A 150 -2.12 12.99 -4.38
C SER A 150 -0.97 13.30 -5.36
N PRO A 151 -0.44 14.54 -5.38
CA PRO A 151 0.70 14.88 -6.22
C PRO A 151 1.89 13.96 -5.98
N PHE A 152 2.05 13.48 -4.74
CA PHE A 152 3.13 12.59 -4.32
C PHE A 152 2.93 11.14 -4.79
N SER A 153 1.70 10.70 -5.04
CA SER A 153 1.42 9.33 -5.47
C SER A 153 1.51 9.13 -6.98
N GLY A 154 1.65 10.22 -7.73
CA GLY A 154 1.88 10.23 -9.18
C GLY A 154 0.62 10.08 -10.02
N GLN A 155 -0.56 10.38 -9.46
CA GLN A 155 -1.86 10.32 -10.15
C GLN A 155 -2.08 8.98 -10.86
N LEU A 156 -2.35 7.96 -10.05
CA LEU A 156 -2.34 6.58 -10.52
C LEU A 156 -3.62 6.23 -11.27
N SER A 157 -3.50 5.38 -12.29
CA SER A 157 -4.65 4.68 -12.87
C SER A 157 -5.38 3.84 -11.82
N GLU A 158 -6.62 3.45 -12.11
CA GLU A 158 -7.42 2.58 -11.21
C GLU A 158 -6.62 1.33 -10.80
N ASP A 159 -6.02 0.63 -11.77
CA ASP A 159 -5.28 -0.61 -11.52
C ASP A 159 -4.08 -0.39 -10.59
N ARG A 160 -3.28 0.65 -10.85
CA ARG A 160 -2.12 0.99 -10.00
C ARG A 160 -2.55 1.44 -8.61
N THR A 161 -3.67 2.16 -8.51
CA THR A 161 -4.25 2.57 -7.22
C THR A 161 -4.66 1.33 -6.43
N ARG A 162 -5.29 0.36 -7.09
CA ARG A 162 -5.70 -0.91 -6.45
C ARG A 162 -4.49 -1.71 -5.97
N GLU A 163 -3.43 -1.78 -6.76
CA GLU A 163 -2.20 -2.47 -6.36
C GLU A 163 -1.57 -1.87 -5.10
N LYS A 164 -1.48 -0.53 -5.01
CA LYS A 164 -0.95 0.16 -3.82
C LYS A 164 -1.84 0.01 -2.60
N ILE A 165 -3.17 0.13 -2.75
CA ILE A 165 -4.08 -0.06 -1.62
C ILE A 165 -3.96 -1.49 -1.09
N ASN A 166 -3.92 -2.48 -1.99
CA ASN A 166 -3.76 -3.90 -1.64
C ASN A 166 -2.41 -4.24 -0.96
N THR A 167 -1.47 -3.31 -0.87
CA THR A 167 -0.24 -3.50 -0.08
C THR A 167 -0.32 -2.94 1.32
N CYS A 168 -1.29 -2.07 1.62
CA CYS A 168 -1.30 -1.32 2.88
C CYS A 168 -2.56 -1.55 3.73
N ILE A 169 -3.74 -1.54 3.10
CA ILE A 169 -5.02 -1.47 3.82
C ILE A 169 -6.06 -2.38 3.17
N TRP A 170 -6.94 -2.97 3.98
CA TRP A 170 -8.05 -3.79 3.54
C TRP A 170 -9.38 -3.33 4.17
N TRP A 171 -10.47 -3.45 3.41
CA TRP A 171 -11.83 -3.32 3.92
C TRP A 171 -12.82 -4.07 3.02
N PRO A 172 -14.04 -4.37 3.50
CA PRO A 172 -15.05 -5.01 2.67
C PRO A 172 -15.33 -4.21 1.40
N MET A 173 -15.33 -4.90 0.24
CA MET A 173 -15.64 -4.30 -1.07
C MET A 173 -14.68 -3.19 -1.54
N TRP A 174 -13.48 -3.09 -0.95
CA TRP A 174 -12.51 -2.05 -1.30
C TRP A 174 -12.23 -1.90 -2.80
N GLN A 175 -12.15 -3.02 -3.53
CA GLN A 175 -11.93 -3.01 -4.99
C GLN A 175 -13.03 -2.25 -5.74
N LYS A 176 -14.30 -2.49 -5.36
CA LYS A 176 -15.45 -1.83 -5.98
C LYS A 176 -15.45 -0.33 -5.65
N ASN A 177 -15.16 0.02 -4.40
CA ASN A 177 -15.13 1.42 -3.94
C ASN A 177 -14.02 2.23 -4.63
N VAL A 178 -12.88 1.60 -4.94
CA VAL A 178 -11.77 2.23 -5.69
C VAL A 178 -12.13 2.38 -7.17
N ALA A 179 -12.76 1.38 -7.77
CA ALA A 179 -13.23 1.45 -9.16
C ALA A 179 -14.28 2.56 -9.35
N GLU A 180 -15.25 2.64 -8.43
CA GLU A 180 -16.30 3.66 -8.45
C GLU A 180 -15.73 5.08 -8.28
N TYR A 181 -14.71 5.24 -7.43
CA TYR A 181 -14.01 6.51 -7.27
C TYR A 181 -13.26 6.94 -8.51
N SER A 182 -12.50 6.02 -9.11
CA SER A 182 -11.69 6.33 -10.28
C SER A 182 -12.57 6.81 -11.44
N LYS A 183 -13.80 6.28 -11.54
CA LYS A 183 -14.82 6.74 -12.51
C LYS A 183 -15.43 8.10 -12.18
N THR A 184 -15.60 8.43 -10.90
CA THR A 184 -16.20 9.69 -10.44
C THR A 184 -15.18 10.81 -10.23
N CYS A 185 -13.88 10.50 -10.29
CA CYS A 185 -12.80 11.46 -10.12
C CYS A 185 -12.83 12.53 -11.23
N GLU A 186 -13.09 13.79 -10.84
CA GLU A 186 -13.16 14.90 -11.78
C GLU A 186 -11.84 15.15 -12.50
N ARG A 187 -10.71 14.96 -11.81
CA ARG A 187 -9.38 15.18 -12.37
C ARG A 187 -9.09 14.18 -13.49
N CYS A 188 -9.30 12.89 -13.22
CA CYS A 188 -9.19 11.84 -14.23
C CYS A 188 -10.16 12.05 -15.39
N ARG A 189 -11.39 12.51 -15.13
CA ARG A 189 -12.37 12.80 -16.20
C ARG A 189 -11.96 13.98 -17.09
N LYS A 190 -11.22 14.96 -16.56
CA LYS A 190 -10.72 16.12 -17.31
C LYS A 190 -9.42 15.81 -18.06
N GLU A 191 -8.51 15.05 -17.45
CA GLU A 191 -7.18 14.79 -18.00
C GLU A 191 -7.18 13.60 -18.98
N ASN A 192 -7.99 12.56 -18.73
CA ASN A 192 -8.02 11.39 -19.60
C ASN A 192 -8.80 11.69 -20.88
N LYS A 193 -8.13 11.55 -22.02
CA LYS A 193 -8.77 11.59 -23.34
C LYS A 193 -9.65 10.36 -23.50
N SER A 194 -10.82 10.52 -24.12
CA SER A 194 -11.66 9.37 -24.44
C SER A 194 -10.92 8.46 -25.43
N THR A 195 -10.68 7.22 -25.02
CA THR A 195 -10.02 6.20 -25.85
C THR A 195 -11.00 5.53 -26.83
N GLY A 196 -12.21 6.09 -26.97
CA GLY A 196 -13.25 5.58 -27.83
C GLY A 196 -13.04 5.91 -29.31
N LYS A 197 -13.82 5.26 -30.18
CA LYS A 197 -13.96 5.71 -31.57
C LYS A 197 -14.40 7.17 -31.57
N ARG A 198 -13.92 7.95 -32.55
CA ARG A 198 -14.33 9.35 -32.74
C ARG A 198 -15.87 9.43 -32.69
N LEU A 199 -16.38 10.47 -32.05
CA LEU A 199 -17.81 10.76 -32.03
C LEU A 199 -18.25 11.07 -33.47
N GLY A 200 -18.81 10.07 -34.14
CA GLY A 200 -19.25 10.16 -35.52
C GLY A 200 -18.28 9.54 -36.52
N ASN A 201 -18.85 8.91 -37.55
CA ASN A 201 -18.12 8.56 -38.75
C ASN A 201 -17.83 9.86 -39.52
N MET A 202 -16.72 9.90 -40.26
CA MET A 202 -16.52 10.98 -41.23
C MET A 202 -17.70 10.98 -42.21
N ILE A 203 -18.47 12.05 -42.20
CA ILE A 203 -19.59 12.23 -43.12
C ILE A 203 -18.98 12.67 -44.45
N LYS A 204 -19.33 11.97 -45.54
CA LYS A 204 -19.00 12.46 -46.88
C LYS A 204 -19.84 13.70 -47.14
N ILE A 205 -19.18 14.82 -47.41
CA ILE A 205 -19.83 16.02 -47.92
C ILE A 205 -20.34 15.68 -49.33
N GLN A 206 -21.55 16.13 -49.68
CA GLN A 206 -22.07 15.95 -51.03
C GLN A 206 -21.22 16.77 -52.00
N GLU A 207 -20.79 16.13 -53.10
CA GLU A 207 -20.02 16.81 -54.14
C GLU A 207 -20.92 17.85 -54.84
N PRO A 208 -20.45 19.09 -55.02
CA PRO A 208 -21.20 20.09 -55.76
C PRO A 208 -21.40 19.62 -57.20
N SER A 209 -22.64 19.65 -57.65
CA SER A 209 -23.07 19.29 -59.01
C SER A 209 -22.82 20.40 -60.04
N LYS A 210 -22.65 21.65 -59.59
CA LYS A 210 -22.51 22.83 -60.45
C LYS A 210 -21.38 23.77 -59.99
N PRO A 211 -20.77 24.51 -60.93
CA PRO A 211 -19.83 25.58 -60.58
C PRO A 211 -20.46 26.58 -59.61
N LEU A 212 -19.69 27.01 -58.59
CA LEU A 212 -20.11 27.97 -57.55
C LEU A 212 -21.23 27.50 -56.61
N GLU A 213 -21.61 26.21 -56.62
CA GLU A 213 -22.66 25.68 -55.74
C GLU A 213 -22.26 25.70 -54.26
N ILE A 214 -20.98 25.46 -53.97
CA ILE A 214 -20.43 25.54 -52.62
C ILE A 214 -19.16 26.39 -52.67
N VAL A 215 -19.13 27.44 -51.86
CA VAL A 215 -17.95 28.28 -51.67
C VAL A 215 -17.59 28.24 -50.19
N HIS A 216 -16.43 27.67 -49.89
CA HIS A 216 -15.84 27.75 -48.56
C HIS A 216 -14.81 28.88 -48.56
N MET A 217 -14.87 29.74 -47.56
CA MET A 217 -13.84 30.75 -47.28
C MET A 217 -13.34 30.49 -45.85
N ASP A 218 -12.04 30.61 -45.65
CA ASP A 218 -11.37 30.53 -44.34
C ASP A 218 -11.15 31.94 -43.77
#